data_AF-A0A5C9CPE4-F1
#
_entry.id   AF-A0A5C9CPE4-F1
#
_cell.length_a   1.000
_cell.length_b   1.000
_cell.length_c   1.000
_cell.angle_alpha   90.00
_cell.angle_beta   90.00
_cell.angle_gamma   90.00
#
_symmetry.space_group_name_H-M   'P 1'
#
loop_
_entity.id
_entity.type
_entity.pdbx_description
1 polymer ?
#
loop_
_entity_poly.entity_id
_entity_poly.type
_entity_poly.pdbx_seq_one_letter_code
_entity_poly.pdbx_strand_id
1 'polypeptide(L)'
;MTRLTSPLALPSELLEALRSLIQQGRQQALRAVDMVQVQTCWQVGRHIVEFEQGGESRASYGKKLLPRLAQVLTQEFKPASGT
;
A
#
# COMPACT_ATOMS: atom_id res chain seq x y z
N MET A 1 49.34 30.00 -6.24
CA MET A 1 47.86 29.98 -6.37
C MET A 1 47.31 28.70 -5.74
N THR A 2 47.21 28.68 -4.41
CA THR A 2 46.63 27.58 -3.63
C THR A 2 45.11 27.67 -3.71
N ARG A 3 44.46 26.67 -4.30
CA ARG A 3 42.99 26.58 -4.29
C ARG A 3 42.53 26.37 -2.84
N LEU A 4 41.78 27.34 -2.32
CA LEU A 4 41.02 27.21 -1.08
C LEU A 4 39.92 26.17 -1.31
N THR A 5 40.15 24.92 -0.97
CA THR A 5 39.06 23.95 -0.76
C THR A 5 38.30 24.41 0.48
N SER A 6 37.12 24.98 0.24
CA SER A 6 36.24 25.45 1.32
C SER A 6 35.88 24.27 2.23
N PRO A 7 36.20 24.31 3.54
CA PRO A 7 36.07 23.16 4.45
C PRO A 7 34.61 22.75 4.78
N LEU A 8 33.63 23.29 4.07
CA LEU A 8 32.20 23.13 4.32
C LEU A 8 31.40 22.65 3.09
N ALA A 9 32.05 22.36 1.96
CA ALA A 9 31.36 21.81 0.79
C ALA A 9 31.08 20.32 1.00
N LEU A 10 29.79 19.94 1.09
CA LEU A 10 29.40 18.54 1.12
C LEU A 10 29.92 17.83 -0.14
N PRO A 11 30.60 16.68 -0.03
CA PRO A 11 31.05 15.93 -1.19
C PRO A 11 29.85 15.58 -2.08
N SER A 12 29.87 16.00 -3.35
CA SER A 12 28.77 15.79 -4.30
C SER A 12 28.40 14.32 -4.46
N GLU A 13 29.41 13.44 -4.49
CA GLU A 13 29.25 12.00 -4.55
C GLU A 13 28.46 11.44 -3.36
N LEU A 14 28.76 11.91 -2.14
CA LEU A 14 28.04 11.49 -0.93
C LEU A 14 26.58 11.96 -0.98
N LEU A 15 26.35 13.21 -1.42
CA LEU A 15 25.00 13.76 -1.51
C LEU A 15 24.15 13.00 -2.53
N GLU A 16 24.69 12.67 -3.69
CA GLU A 16 23.99 11.89 -4.71
C GLU A 16 23.74 10.44 -4.25
N ALA A 17 24.71 9.82 -3.57
CA ALA A 17 24.52 8.49 -2.97
C ALA A 17 23.37 8.50 -1.93
N LEU A 18 23.32 9.50 -1.05
CA LEU A 18 22.26 9.63 -0.04
C LEU A 18 20.90 9.92 -0.68
N ARG A 19 20.82 10.78 -1.70
CA ARG A 19 19.58 11.04 -2.45
C ARG A 19 19.06 9.78 -3.11
N SER A 20 19.93 9.03 -3.77
CA SER A 20 19.61 7.76 -4.40
C SER A 20 19.11 6.74 -3.38
N LEU A 21 19.78 6.61 -2.23
CA LEU A 21 19.36 5.73 -1.14
C LEU A 21 17.96 6.09 -0.61
N ILE A 22 17.70 7.37 -0.36
CA ILE A 22 16.39 7.84 0.11
C ILE A 22 15.31 7.56 -0.93
N GLN A 23 15.58 7.85 -2.20
CA GLN A 23 14.63 7.60 -3.28
C GLN A 23 14.32 6.11 -3.43
N GLN A 24 15.35 5.26 -3.40
CA GLN A 24 15.19 3.80 -3.46
C GLN A 24 14.38 3.28 -2.28
N GLY A 25 14.67 3.74 -1.06
CA GLY A 25 13.92 3.35 0.14
C GLY A 25 12.44 3.72 0.06
N ARG A 26 12.13 4.93 -0.42
CA ARG A 26 10.74 5.37 -0.64
C ARG A 26 10.04 4.51 -1.68
N GLN A 27 10.69 4.23 -2.81
CA GLN A 27 10.13 3.39 -3.86
C GLN A 27 9.90 1.94 -3.38
N GLN A 28 10.80 1.42 -2.55
CA GLN A 28 10.64 0.10 -1.95
C GLN A 28 9.45 0.06 -0.97
N ALA A 29 9.31 1.08 -0.12
CA ALA A 29 8.18 1.18 0.80
C ALA A 29 6.83 1.24 0.07
N LEU A 30 6.72 2.08 -0.98
CA LEU A 30 5.52 2.17 -1.80
C LEU A 30 5.18 0.81 -2.45
N ARG A 31 6.17 0.15 -3.08
CA ARG A 31 5.96 -1.18 -3.67
C ARG A 31 5.54 -2.22 -2.65
N ALA A 32 6.08 -2.18 -1.42
CA ALA A 32 5.67 -3.09 -0.37
C ALA A 32 4.20 -2.87 0.02
N VAL A 33 3.77 -1.62 0.16
CA VAL A 33 2.36 -1.26 0.40
C VAL A 33 1.47 -1.75 -0.74
N ASP A 34 1.85 -1.49 -1.99
CA ASP A 34 1.08 -1.92 -3.17
C ASP A 34 0.90 -3.43 -3.22
N MET A 35 1.96 -4.20 -2.95
CA MET A 35 1.90 -5.66 -2.91
C MET A 35 0.96 -6.16 -1.82
N VAL A 36 1.06 -5.59 -0.61
CA VAL A 36 0.17 -5.95 0.51
C VAL A 36 -1.28 -5.62 0.16
N GLN A 37 -1.53 -4.48 -0.50
CA GLN A 37 -2.88 -4.08 -0.90
C GLN A 37 -3.47 -5.04 -1.93
N VAL A 38 -2.72 -5.39 -2.98
CA VAL A 38 -3.16 -6.36 -4.00
C VAL A 38 -3.44 -7.73 -3.37
N GLN A 39 -2.55 -8.22 -2.50
CA GLN A 39 -2.74 -9.48 -1.79
C GLN A 39 -4.00 -9.44 -0.91
N THR A 40 -4.22 -8.34 -0.19
CA THR A 40 -5.39 -8.18 0.68
C THR A 40 -6.69 -8.19 -0.14
N CYS A 41 -6.74 -7.42 -1.24
CA CYS A 41 -7.89 -7.41 -2.15
C CYS A 41 -8.21 -8.80 -2.70
N TRP A 42 -7.17 -9.57 -3.08
CA TRP A 42 -7.35 -10.95 -3.54
C TRP A 42 -7.89 -11.87 -2.43
N GLN A 43 -7.34 -11.79 -1.21
CA GLN A 43 -7.81 -12.58 -0.07
C GLN A 43 -9.27 -12.27 0.30
N VAL A 44 -9.65 -10.99 0.26
CA VAL A 44 -11.06 -10.57 0.48
C VAL A 44 -11.97 -11.21 -0.57
N GLY A 45 -11.60 -11.12 -1.85
CA GLY A 45 -12.37 -11.76 -2.94
C GLY A 45 -12.48 -13.27 -2.76
N ARG A 46 -11.38 -13.93 -2.42
CA ARG A 46 -11.35 -15.37 -2.11
C ARG A 46 -12.32 -15.73 -1.00
N HIS A 47 -12.27 -15.03 0.14
CA HIS A 47 -13.16 -15.29 1.27
C HIS A 47 -14.63 -15.07 0.92
N ILE A 48 -14.96 -14.04 0.13
CA ILE A 48 -16.34 -13.82 -0.34
C ILE A 48 -16.81 -14.98 -1.21
N VAL A 49 -15.99 -15.43 -2.16
CA VAL A 49 -16.35 -16.56 -3.05
C VAL A 49 -16.49 -17.86 -2.27
N GLU A 50 -15.54 -18.19 -1.41
CA GLU A 50 -15.58 -19.38 -0.54
C GLU A 50 -16.83 -19.36 0.36
N PHE A 51 -17.16 -18.20 0.94
CA PHE A 51 -18.36 -18.04 1.78
C PHE A 51 -19.66 -18.14 0.98
N GLU A 52 -19.75 -17.48 -0.18
CA GLU A 52 -20.96 -17.49 -1.00
C GLU A 52 -21.26 -18.86 -1.59
N GLN A 53 -20.23 -19.60 -1.99
CA GLN A 53 -20.39 -20.92 -2.58
C GLN A 53 -20.67 -21.97 -1.51
N GLY A 54 -20.07 -21.91 -0.31
CA GLY A 54 -20.34 -22.91 0.73
C GLY A 54 -20.10 -24.38 0.29
N GLY A 55 -19.39 -24.58 -0.83
CA GLY A 55 -19.21 -25.88 -1.51
C GLY A 55 -20.09 -26.10 -2.76
N GLU A 56 -21.05 -25.22 -3.06
CA GLU A 56 -22.03 -25.31 -4.15
C GLU A 56 -21.71 -24.39 -5.35
N SER A 57 -22.16 -24.77 -6.56
CA SER A 57 -21.81 -24.04 -7.80
C SER A 57 -22.45 -22.65 -7.94
N ARG A 58 -23.40 -22.29 -7.09
CA ARG A 58 -24.12 -21.00 -7.11
C ARG A 58 -24.35 -20.44 -5.71
N ALA A 59 -24.10 -19.14 -5.59
CA ALA A 59 -24.29 -18.38 -4.36
C ALA A 59 -25.78 -18.26 -3.97
N SER A 60 -26.09 -18.58 -2.72
CA SER A 60 -27.45 -18.42 -2.16
C SER A 60 -27.74 -16.99 -1.69
N TYR A 61 -26.70 -16.25 -1.27
CA TYR A 61 -26.82 -14.90 -0.70
C TYR A 61 -26.89 -13.77 -1.75
N GLY A 62 -26.34 -13.98 -2.95
CA GLY A 62 -26.57 -13.16 -4.14
C GLY A 62 -26.26 -11.65 -4.01
N LYS A 63 -26.89 -10.84 -4.89
CA LYS A 63 -26.64 -9.40 -5.14
C LYS A 63 -26.70 -8.47 -3.92
N LYS A 64 -27.12 -8.95 -2.74
CA LYS A 64 -27.28 -8.15 -1.51
C LYS A 64 -26.11 -8.29 -0.54
N LEU A 65 -25.27 -9.32 -0.65
CA LEU A 65 -24.12 -9.52 0.25
C LEU A 65 -23.06 -8.44 0.03
N LEU A 66 -22.62 -8.26 -1.20
CA LEU A 66 -21.59 -7.28 -1.55
C LEU A 66 -21.94 -5.83 -1.14
N PRO A 67 -23.14 -5.29 -1.43
CA PRO A 67 -23.52 -3.96 -0.96
C PRO A 67 -23.52 -3.83 0.57
N ARG A 68 -23.92 -4.88 1.30
CA ARG A 68 -23.94 -4.87 2.76
C ARG A 68 -22.52 -4.91 3.34
N LEU A 69 -21.65 -5.75 2.79
CA LEU A 69 -20.23 -5.81 3.17
C LEU A 69 -19.55 -4.46 2.91
N ALA A 70 -19.79 -3.86 1.73
CA ALA A 70 -19.25 -2.55 1.40
C ALA A 70 -19.70 -1.48 2.40
N GLN A 71 -20.98 -1.46 2.78
CA GLN A 71 -21.51 -0.51 3.76
C GLN A 71 -20.83 -0.66 5.12
N VAL A 72 -20.76 -1.89 5.65
CA VAL A 72 -20.18 -2.19 6.97
C VAL A 72 -18.69 -1.85 6.99
N LEU A 73 -17.92 -2.38 6.04
CA LEU A 73 -16.47 -2.17 5.99
C LEU A 73 -16.10 -0.71 5.73
N THR A 74 -16.88 0.03 4.93
CA THR A 74 -16.65 1.48 4.75
C THR A 74 -16.88 2.27 6.04
N GLN A 75 -17.83 1.84 6.89
CA GLN A 75 -18.03 2.46 8.19
C GLN A 75 -16.89 2.13 9.16
N GLU A 76 -16.42 0.88 9.16
CA GLU A 76 -15.34 0.42 10.04
C GLU A 76 -13.98 1.04 9.70
N PHE A 77 -13.66 1.16 8.40
CA PHE A 77 -12.38 1.68 7.92
C PHE A 77 -12.46 3.12 7.42
N LYS A 78 -13.53 3.86 7.77
CA LYS A 78 -13.59 5.28 7.47
C LYS A 78 -12.34 5.94 8.06
N PRO A 79 -11.57 6.73 7.27
CA PRO A 79 -10.46 7.47 7.84
C PRO A 79 -11.00 8.28 9.01
N ALA A 80 -10.33 8.22 10.16
CA ALA A 80 -10.60 9.14 11.25
C ALA A 80 -10.51 10.53 10.64
N SER A 81 -11.67 11.16 10.42
CA SER A 81 -11.72 12.52 9.89
C SER A 81 -10.92 13.36 10.88
N GLY A 82 -9.74 13.79 10.43
CA GLY A 82 -8.78 14.51 11.25
C GLY A 82 -9.44 15.74 11.86
N THR A 83 -9.30 15.83 13.18
CA THR A 83 -8.68 17.02 13.75
C THR A 83 -7.24 17.10 13.26
#